data_AF-A0AAD6ZVZ0-F1
#
_entry.id   AF-A0AAD6ZVZ0-F1
#
_cell.length_a   1.000
_cell.length_b   1.000
_cell.length_c   1.000
_cell.angle_alpha   90.00
_cell.angle_beta   90.00
_cell.angle_gamma   90.00
#
_symmetry.space_group_name_H-M   'P 1'
#
loop_
_entity.id
_entity.type
_entity.pdbx_description
1 polymer ?
#
loop_
_entity_poly.entity_id
_entity_poly.type
_entity_poly.pdbx_seq_one_letter_code
_entity_poly.pdbx_strand_id
1 'polypeptide(L)'
;MAANLNTLIVLGSSPDSYFIGYGRRYFTKNMPESFTKHAKEDLSVSMTQWISMSKALDTWVSHNTATGKFHFNGNINQDIRDHLSGANGKAAAEFLSFPDCDDPAHYFVKCKNAGVWNAFLEDYFVQKLRTAGTVAENFDAGLTGMLFGKGKTYILMLKGGFSADVDDDELTSEEEHPLYKVLMEYSNGWCIERGSTLCFYDSRYFFLKFKRPGESVVQMRWNLPPNMNAKLAELREMAEQPEEQIGASEVESSRKDEDGSYAC
;
A
#
# COMPACT_ATOMS: atom_id res chain seq x y z
N MET A 1 -18.82 -20.00 2.75
CA MET A 1 -18.20 -18.89 2.00
C MET A 1 -16.82 -18.71 2.59
N ALA A 2 -15.74 -18.80 1.80
CA ALA A 2 -14.40 -18.49 2.30
C ALA A 2 -14.37 -16.99 2.65
N ALA A 3 -13.94 -16.64 3.86
CA ALA A 3 -13.75 -15.25 4.25
C ALA A 3 -12.80 -14.57 3.27
N ASN A 4 -13.06 -13.31 2.89
CA ASN A 4 -12.18 -12.56 2.00
C ASN A 4 -10.97 -12.09 2.81
N LEU A 5 -9.99 -13.00 3.00
CA LEU A 5 -8.84 -12.77 3.85
C LEU A 5 -7.95 -11.67 3.29
N ASN A 6 -7.53 -10.75 4.17
CA ASN A 6 -6.67 -9.66 3.76
C ASN A 6 -5.29 -10.18 3.35
N THR A 7 -4.75 -9.64 2.26
CA THR A 7 -3.39 -9.90 1.78
C THR A 7 -2.58 -8.61 1.84
N LEU A 8 -1.36 -8.68 2.36
CA LEU A 8 -0.41 -7.57 2.41
C LEU A 8 0.92 -8.04 1.86
N ILE A 9 1.49 -7.29 0.92
CA ILE A 9 2.81 -7.58 0.36
C ILE A 9 3.63 -6.29 0.42
N VAL A 10 4.78 -6.34 1.06
CA VAL A 10 5.76 -5.26 1.07
C VAL A 10 7.03 -5.79 0.43
N LEU A 11 7.46 -5.11 -0.63
CA LEU A 11 8.68 -5.42 -1.36
C LEU A 11 9.77 -4.47 -0.84
N GLY A 12 10.86 -5.02 -0.32
CA GLY A 12 12.00 -4.23 0.10
C GLY A 12 12.88 -3.83 -1.08
N SER A 13 14.11 -3.39 -0.80
CA SER A 13 15.09 -2.95 -1.81
C SER A 13 15.85 -4.07 -2.51
N SER A 14 15.58 -5.34 -2.18
CA SER A 14 16.20 -6.50 -2.85
C SER A 14 15.26 -7.69 -2.94
N PRO A 15 15.54 -8.68 -3.82
CA PRO A 15 14.78 -9.93 -3.92
C PRO A 15 14.67 -10.75 -2.62
N ASP A 16 15.56 -10.46 -1.66
CA ASP A 16 15.63 -11.16 -0.38
C ASP A 16 15.10 -10.32 0.79
N SER A 17 14.58 -9.12 0.54
CA SER A 17 13.94 -8.28 1.55
C SER A 17 12.45 -8.13 1.25
N TYR A 18 11.59 -8.74 2.05
CA TYR A 18 10.14 -8.68 1.85
C TYR A 18 9.32 -9.10 3.08
N PHE A 19 8.06 -8.66 3.07
CA PHE A 19 7.00 -9.13 3.97
C PHE A 19 5.81 -9.61 3.14
N ILE A 20 5.25 -10.76 3.51
CA ILE A 20 4.00 -11.29 2.95
C ILE A 20 3.09 -11.65 4.10
N GLY A 21 1.89 -11.09 4.12
CA GLY A 21 0.81 -11.42 5.04
C GLY A 21 -0.42 -11.93 4.30
N TYR A 22 -1.07 -12.95 4.84
CA TYR A 22 -2.34 -13.49 4.37
C TYR A 22 -3.22 -13.91 5.55
N GLY A 23 -4.40 -13.32 5.69
CA GLY A 23 -5.30 -13.55 6.82
C GLY A 23 -4.66 -13.12 8.14
N ARG A 24 -4.39 -14.07 9.03
CA ARG A 24 -3.71 -13.86 10.32
C ARG A 24 -2.22 -14.22 10.27
N ARG A 25 -1.76 -14.84 9.19
CA ARG A 25 -0.41 -15.38 9.05
C ARG A 25 0.46 -14.41 8.26
N TYR A 26 1.76 -14.46 8.53
CA TYR A 26 2.73 -13.67 7.79
C TYR A 26 4.11 -14.32 7.77
N PHE A 27 4.95 -13.80 6.88
CA PHE A 27 6.36 -14.14 6.78
C PHE A 27 7.17 -12.87 6.48
N THR A 28 8.33 -12.75 7.12
CA THR A 28 9.32 -11.67 6.90
C THR A 28 10.65 -12.28 6.49
N LYS A 29 11.32 -11.70 5.48
CA LYS A 29 12.72 -12.00 5.15
C LYS A 29 13.51 -10.71 5.03
N ASN A 30 14.65 -10.62 5.72
CA ASN A 30 15.58 -9.48 5.72
C ASN A 30 14.87 -8.10 5.75
N MET A 31 13.81 -8.00 6.53
CA MET A 31 13.16 -6.73 6.83
C MET A 31 13.87 -6.06 8.01
N PRO A 32 13.74 -4.75 8.18
CA PRO A 32 14.33 -4.03 9.32
C PRO A 32 13.92 -4.68 10.64
N GLU A 33 14.83 -4.72 11.62
CA GLU A 33 14.55 -5.32 12.92
C GLU A 33 13.35 -4.65 13.60
N SER A 34 13.26 -3.31 13.50
CA SER A 34 12.12 -2.53 14.03
C SER A 34 10.78 -2.97 13.42
N PHE A 35 10.75 -3.23 12.11
CA PHE A 35 9.56 -3.73 11.42
C PHE A 35 9.27 -5.18 11.80
N THR A 36 10.29 -6.03 11.87
CA THR A 36 10.14 -7.44 12.23
C THR A 36 9.61 -7.60 13.65
N LYS A 37 10.02 -6.72 14.57
CA LYS A 37 9.48 -6.65 15.93
C LYS A 37 8.00 -6.26 15.92
N HIS A 38 7.65 -5.17 15.23
CA HIS A 38 6.26 -4.75 15.03
C HIS A 38 5.39 -5.87 14.42
N ALA A 39 5.91 -6.56 13.40
CA ALA A 39 5.23 -7.67 12.75
C ALA A 39 4.90 -8.82 13.72
N LYS A 40 5.77 -9.08 14.71
CA LYS A 40 5.61 -10.14 15.72
C LYS A 40 4.70 -9.74 16.87
N GLU A 41 4.78 -8.49 17.30
CA GLU A 41 4.18 -8.07 18.57
C GLU A 41 2.81 -7.41 18.37
N ASP A 42 2.65 -6.60 17.33
CA ASP A 42 1.52 -5.67 17.22
C ASP A 42 0.77 -5.72 15.87
N LEU A 43 1.40 -6.24 14.81
CA LEU A 43 0.82 -6.22 13.47
C LEU A 43 -0.26 -7.30 13.32
N SER A 44 -1.52 -6.86 13.23
CA SER A 44 -2.62 -7.72 12.79
C SER A 44 -2.83 -7.58 11.29
N VAL A 45 -2.36 -8.55 10.50
CA VAL A 45 -2.52 -8.55 9.02
C VAL A 45 -3.98 -8.36 8.60
N SER A 46 -4.93 -8.96 9.31
CA SER A 46 -6.36 -8.84 9.02
C SER A 46 -6.92 -7.43 9.24
N MET A 47 -6.26 -6.62 10.08
CA MET A 47 -6.66 -5.25 10.42
C MET A 47 -5.76 -4.18 9.81
N THR A 48 -4.61 -4.54 9.26
CA THR A 48 -3.72 -3.58 8.60
C THR A 48 -4.20 -3.30 7.18
N GLN A 49 -4.52 -2.04 6.91
CA GLN A 49 -5.02 -1.61 5.61
C GLN A 49 -3.90 -1.54 4.56
N TRP A 50 -2.76 -0.97 4.96
CA TRP A 50 -1.60 -0.76 4.11
C TRP A 50 -0.33 -0.64 4.97
N ILE A 51 0.80 -0.90 4.31
CA ILE A 51 2.15 -0.71 4.85
C ILE A 51 2.96 -0.03 3.75
N SER A 52 3.67 1.03 4.10
CA SER A 52 4.63 1.69 3.21
C SER A 52 6.01 1.70 3.84
N MET A 53 7.03 1.52 3.01
CA MET A 53 8.42 1.42 3.42
C MET A 53 9.31 2.21 2.46
N SER A 54 10.34 2.87 2.99
CA SER A 54 11.36 3.52 2.17
C SER A 54 12.24 2.48 1.46
N LYS A 55 12.84 2.84 0.33
CA LYS A 55 13.83 2.01 -0.37
C LYS A 55 14.99 1.62 0.56
N ALA A 56 15.49 2.57 1.35
CA ALA A 56 16.58 2.34 2.29
C ALA A 56 16.22 1.37 3.43
N LEU A 57 14.93 1.03 3.59
CA LEU A 57 14.39 0.19 4.67
C LEU A 57 14.67 0.78 6.07
N ASP A 58 15.00 2.05 6.16
CA ASP A 58 15.25 2.74 7.41
C ASP A 58 13.97 3.35 8.00
N THR A 59 12.90 3.44 7.21
CA THR A 59 11.64 4.08 7.56
C THR A 59 10.46 3.26 7.06
N TRP A 60 9.45 3.09 7.91
CA TRP A 60 8.20 2.42 7.54
C TRP A 60 7.01 2.95 8.32
N VAL A 61 5.83 2.85 7.71
CA VAL A 61 4.54 3.19 8.31
C VAL A 61 3.52 2.12 7.97
N SER A 62 2.69 1.75 8.92
CA SER A 62 1.51 0.91 8.71
C SER A 62 0.27 1.55 9.33
N HIS A 63 -0.89 1.31 8.72
CA HIS A 63 -2.16 1.84 9.21
C HIS A 63 -3.09 0.68 9.61
N ASN A 64 -3.52 0.69 10.87
CA ASN A 64 -4.49 -0.27 11.39
C ASN A 64 -5.91 0.29 11.24
N THR A 65 -6.73 -0.36 10.42
CA THR A 65 -8.10 0.09 10.14
C THR A 65 -9.05 -0.08 11.31
N ALA A 66 -8.78 -1.01 12.23
CA ALA A 66 -9.66 -1.26 13.39
C ALA A 66 -9.47 -0.18 14.45
N THR A 67 -8.24 0.26 14.69
CA THR A 67 -7.94 1.29 15.70
C THR A 67 -7.82 2.70 15.13
N GLY A 68 -7.71 2.83 13.80
CA GLY A 68 -7.40 4.09 13.12
C GLY A 68 -6.01 4.64 13.45
N LYS A 69 -5.11 3.80 13.99
CA LYS A 69 -3.77 4.20 14.44
C LYS A 69 -2.71 3.90 13.39
N PHE A 70 -1.71 4.78 13.34
CA PHE A 70 -0.46 4.54 12.63
C PHE A 70 0.56 3.87 13.54
N HIS A 71 1.30 2.92 12.99
CA HIS A 71 2.52 2.37 13.59
C HIS A 71 3.68 2.67 12.67
N PHE A 72 4.80 3.10 13.23
CA PHE A 72 5.99 3.50 12.47
C PHE A 72 7.23 3.35 13.32
N ASN A 73 8.40 3.31 12.69
CA ASN A 73 9.66 3.21 13.42
C ASN A 73 10.09 4.53 14.07
N GLY A 74 10.91 4.42 15.12
CA GLY A 74 11.38 5.56 15.90
C GLY A 74 12.30 6.56 15.18
N ASN A 75 12.72 6.30 13.93
CA ASN A 75 13.60 7.18 13.15
C ASN A 75 12.85 7.99 12.07
N ILE A 76 11.53 7.85 11.96
CA ILE A 76 10.77 8.57 10.94
C ILE A 76 10.91 10.09 11.09
N ASN A 77 11.02 10.80 9.95
CA ASN A 77 11.17 12.26 9.89
C ASN A 77 10.09 13.00 10.71
N GLN A 78 10.46 14.06 11.42
CA GLN A 78 9.53 14.81 12.28
C GLN A 78 8.34 15.41 11.51
N ASP A 79 8.56 15.92 10.30
CA ASP A 79 7.51 16.49 9.47
C ASP A 79 6.47 15.43 9.08
N ILE A 80 6.93 14.19 8.85
CA ILE A 80 6.05 13.04 8.65
C ILE A 80 5.27 12.72 9.94
N ARG A 81 5.91 12.72 11.11
CA ARG A 81 5.21 12.49 12.40
C ARG A 81 4.11 13.53 12.64
N ASP A 82 4.38 14.78 12.31
CA ASP A 82 3.43 15.87 12.47
C ASP A 82 2.20 15.64 11.57
N HIS A 83 2.41 15.18 10.33
CA HIS A 83 1.32 14.72 9.47
C HIS A 83 0.57 13.50 10.05
N LEU A 84 1.27 12.47 10.52
CA LEU A 84 0.64 11.26 11.08
C LEU A 84 -0.20 11.56 12.34
N SER A 85 0.21 12.54 13.13
CA SER A 85 -0.49 12.96 14.36
C SER A 85 -1.49 14.11 14.15
N GLY A 86 -1.41 14.84 13.03
CA GLY A 86 -2.15 16.08 12.82
C GLY A 86 -1.70 17.22 13.74
N ALA A 87 -0.44 17.17 14.22
CA ALA A 87 0.12 18.16 15.15
C ALA A 87 0.86 19.28 14.40
N ASN A 88 1.30 20.30 15.15
CA ASN A 88 2.15 21.40 14.63
C ASN A 88 1.61 22.10 13.38
N GLY A 89 0.28 22.23 13.28
CA GLY A 89 -0.39 22.87 12.14
C GLY A 89 -0.49 22.00 10.89
N LYS A 90 -0.07 20.72 10.95
CA LYS A 90 -0.23 19.77 9.83
C LYS A 90 -1.61 19.13 9.84
N ALA A 91 -2.18 18.94 8.65
CA ALA A 91 -3.38 18.15 8.49
C ALA A 91 -3.06 16.66 8.72
N ALA A 92 -3.96 15.97 9.44
CA ALA A 92 -3.81 14.57 9.77
C ALA A 92 -3.78 13.69 8.51
N ALA A 93 -2.79 12.82 8.43
CA ALA A 93 -2.60 11.88 7.34
C ALA A 93 -3.71 10.82 7.30
N GLU A 94 -3.95 10.30 6.09
CA GLU A 94 -4.81 9.16 5.80
C GLU A 94 -4.02 8.08 5.04
N PHE A 95 -3.09 8.50 4.19
CA PHE A 95 -2.18 7.64 3.45
C PHE A 95 -0.82 8.29 3.32
N LEU A 96 0.24 7.48 3.37
CA LEU A 96 1.60 7.94 3.21
C LEU A 96 2.40 6.91 2.40
N SER A 97 3.27 7.42 1.52
CA SER A 97 4.17 6.60 0.73
C SER A 97 5.53 7.25 0.51
N PHE A 98 6.52 6.42 0.20
CA PHE A 98 7.91 6.83 -0.04
C PHE A 98 8.31 6.54 -1.48
N PRO A 99 9.01 7.46 -2.17
CA PRO A 99 9.52 7.23 -3.52
C PRO A 99 10.74 6.30 -3.54
N ASP A 100 11.15 5.90 -4.74
CA ASP A 100 12.39 5.16 -4.97
C ASP A 100 13.63 6.06 -4.81
N CYS A 101 13.86 6.54 -3.60
CA CYS A 101 14.94 7.46 -3.25
C CYS A 101 15.70 6.96 -2.01
N ASP A 102 17.00 7.23 -1.98
CA ASP A 102 17.85 6.93 -0.82
C ASP A 102 17.72 7.98 0.29
N ASP A 103 17.18 9.16 -0.02
CA ASP A 103 16.92 10.22 0.97
C ASP A 103 15.57 9.97 1.70
N PRO A 104 15.60 9.63 3.00
CA PRO A 104 14.40 9.30 3.78
C PRO A 104 13.53 10.53 4.08
N ALA A 105 13.96 11.74 3.72
CA ALA A 105 13.14 12.93 3.83
C ALA A 105 12.02 12.95 2.77
N HIS A 106 12.17 12.24 1.64
CA HIS A 106 11.17 12.28 0.58
C HIS A 106 9.94 11.42 0.92
N TYR A 107 8.76 12.01 0.75
CA TYR A 107 7.48 11.36 1.02
C TYR A 107 6.36 12.02 0.22
N PHE A 108 5.27 11.26 0.05
CA PHE A 108 3.97 11.77 -0.33
C PHE A 108 2.96 11.48 0.79
N VAL A 109 2.12 12.44 1.16
CA VAL A 109 1.05 12.25 2.13
C VAL A 109 -0.29 12.73 1.58
N LYS A 110 -1.31 11.87 1.65
CA LYS A 110 -2.71 12.27 1.51
C LYS A 110 -3.30 12.46 2.89
N CYS A 111 -3.90 13.63 3.14
CA CYS A 111 -4.53 13.96 4.41
C CYS A 111 -6.01 13.54 4.43
N LYS A 112 -6.62 13.43 5.61
CA LYS A 112 -8.05 13.05 5.76
C LYS A 112 -9.01 14.05 5.10
N ASN A 113 -8.63 15.32 5.07
CA ASN A 113 -9.44 16.37 4.43
C ASN A 113 -9.43 16.20 2.90
N ALA A 114 -10.60 16.31 2.28
CA ALA A 114 -10.72 16.29 0.82
C ALA A 114 -9.88 17.42 0.20
N GLY A 115 -9.20 17.14 -0.91
CA GLY A 115 -8.36 18.14 -1.58
C GLY A 115 -6.99 18.37 -0.95
N VAL A 116 -6.71 17.79 0.23
CA VAL A 116 -5.47 18.08 0.95
C VAL A 116 -4.49 16.91 0.82
N TRP A 117 -3.36 17.20 0.20
CA TRP A 117 -2.16 16.36 0.17
C TRP A 117 -0.92 17.26 0.33
N ASN A 118 0.19 16.68 0.75
CA ASN A 118 1.49 17.34 0.83
C ASN A 118 2.56 16.35 0.35
N ALA A 119 3.70 16.86 -0.12
CA ALA A 119 4.77 16.01 -0.59
C ALA A 119 6.12 16.73 -0.52
N PHE A 120 7.16 15.99 -0.15
CA PHE A 120 8.54 16.36 -0.40
C PHE A 120 9.08 15.30 -1.36
N LEU A 121 9.16 15.63 -2.65
CA LEU A 121 9.48 14.69 -3.73
C LEU A 121 10.53 15.30 -4.65
N GLU A 122 11.24 14.45 -5.38
CA GLU A 122 12.10 14.90 -6.48
C GLU A 122 11.28 15.67 -7.53
N ASP A 123 11.94 16.63 -8.19
CA ASP A 123 11.30 17.57 -9.14
C ASP A 123 10.47 16.86 -10.21
N TYR A 124 10.91 15.70 -10.68
CA TYR A 124 10.19 14.90 -11.66
C TYR A 124 8.77 14.57 -11.19
N PHE A 125 8.60 14.01 -9.99
CA PHE A 125 7.29 13.64 -9.46
C PHE A 125 6.44 14.88 -9.16
N VAL A 126 7.05 15.97 -8.68
CA VAL A 126 6.35 17.25 -8.45
C VAL A 126 5.78 17.80 -9.76
N GLN A 127 6.54 17.76 -10.85
CA GLN A 127 6.09 18.19 -12.17
C GLN A 127 4.95 17.31 -12.70
N LYS A 128 5.02 15.99 -12.50
CA LYS A 128 3.96 15.06 -12.89
C LYS A 128 2.66 15.30 -12.11
N LEU A 129 2.74 15.53 -10.79
CA LEU A 129 1.57 15.92 -9.99
C LEU A 129 0.94 17.23 -10.46
N ARG A 130 1.76 18.25 -10.76
CA ARG A 130 1.27 19.53 -11.32
C ARG A 130 0.58 19.34 -12.67
N THR A 131 1.16 18.52 -13.54
CA THR A 131 0.60 18.23 -14.87
C THR A 131 -0.71 17.45 -14.77
N ALA A 132 -0.79 16.46 -13.89
CA ALA A 132 -2.05 15.76 -13.63
C ALA A 132 -3.13 16.73 -13.12
N GLY A 133 -2.76 17.68 -12.24
CA GLY A 133 -3.66 18.70 -11.71
C GLY A 133 -4.19 19.71 -12.74
N THR A 134 -3.51 19.91 -13.88
CA THR A 134 -4.02 20.80 -14.95
C THR A 134 -4.98 20.09 -15.91
N VAL A 135 -4.92 18.76 -15.99
CA VAL A 135 -5.70 17.96 -16.94
C VAL A 135 -6.94 17.32 -16.30
N ALA A 136 -6.82 16.91 -15.03
CA ALA A 136 -7.91 16.23 -14.33
C ALA A 136 -8.79 17.20 -13.53
N GLU A 137 -10.08 17.24 -13.83
CA GLU A 137 -11.05 17.99 -13.05
C GLU A 137 -11.12 17.42 -11.63
N ASN A 138 -11.13 18.31 -10.61
CA ASN A 138 -11.15 17.92 -9.20
C ASN A 138 -9.98 17.01 -8.78
N PHE A 139 -8.83 17.09 -9.44
CA PHE A 139 -7.65 16.25 -9.18
C PHE A 139 -7.35 16.10 -7.68
N ASP A 140 -7.17 17.21 -6.97
CA ASP A 140 -6.79 17.19 -5.55
C ASP A 140 -7.84 16.47 -4.67
N ALA A 141 -9.12 16.66 -4.98
CA ALA A 141 -10.23 16.04 -4.26
C ALA A 141 -10.41 14.56 -4.62
N GLY A 142 -10.00 14.19 -5.84
CA GLY A 142 -10.00 12.85 -6.38
C GLY A 142 -8.80 12.01 -5.99
N LEU A 143 -7.64 12.62 -5.73
CA LEU A 143 -6.41 11.94 -5.35
C LEU A 143 -6.55 11.25 -3.99
N THR A 144 -6.34 9.94 -3.95
CA THR A 144 -6.45 9.11 -2.74
C THR A 144 -5.09 8.60 -2.26
N GLY A 145 -4.07 8.67 -3.13
CA GLY A 145 -2.67 8.46 -2.81
C GLY A 145 -1.79 8.34 -4.06
N MET A 146 -0.50 8.05 -3.83
CA MET A 146 0.48 7.82 -4.89
C MET A 146 1.34 6.62 -4.50
N LEU A 147 1.53 5.66 -5.42
CA LEU A 147 2.46 4.55 -5.26
C LEU A 147 3.72 4.85 -6.06
N PHE A 148 4.87 4.42 -5.55
CA PHE A 148 6.15 4.56 -6.22
C PHE A 148 6.79 3.20 -6.39
N GLY A 149 7.36 2.96 -7.55
CA GLY A 149 8.19 1.80 -7.86
C GLY A 149 9.56 2.24 -8.32
N LYS A 150 10.33 1.30 -8.87
CA LYS A 150 11.67 1.52 -9.37
C LYS A 150 11.78 2.71 -10.33
N GLY A 151 12.82 3.51 -10.12
CA GLY A 151 13.13 4.69 -10.91
C GLY A 151 12.00 5.70 -10.87
N LYS A 152 11.52 6.09 -12.04
CA LYS A 152 10.44 7.05 -12.22
C LYS A 152 9.05 6.41 -12.28
N THR A 153 8.93 5.11 -12.01
CA THR A 153 7.64 4.41 -12.05
C THR A 153 6.73 4.90 -10.91
N TYR A 154 5.51 5.32 -11.22
CA TYR A 154 4.51 5.69 -10.22
C TYR A 154 3.08 5.38 -10.65
N ILE A 155 2.18 5.35 -9.66
CA ILE A 155 0.73 5.26 -9.87
C ILE A 155 0.04 6.30 -8.99
N LEU A 156 -0.69 7.22 -9.61
CA LEU A 156 -1.65 8.09 -8.93
C LEU A 156 -2.95 7.32 -8.71
N MET A 157 -3.34 7.14 -7.46
CA MET A 157 -4.60 6.51 -7.08
C MET A 157 -5.69 7.57 -7.01
N LEU A 158 -6.78 7.39 -7.76
CA LEU A 158 -7.88 8.36 -7.86
C LEU A 158 -9.21 7.69 -7.46
N LYS A 159 -10.17 8.48 -6.95
CA LYS A 159 -11.52 7.98 -6.61
C LYS A 159 -12.28 7.38 -7.80
N GLY A 160 -11.96 7.81 -9.02
CA GLY A 160 -12.60 7.37 -10.26
C GLY A 160 -11.71 6.53 -11.16
N GLY A 161 -10.52 6.11 -10.71
CA GLY A 161 -9.58 5.39 -11.54
C GLY A 161 -8.15 5.40 -11.00
N PHE A 162 -7.18 5.33 -11.90
CA PHE A 162 -5.79 5.59 -11.60
C PHE A 162 -5.10 6.16 -12.85
N SER A 163 -3.96 6.83 -12.65
CA SER A 163 -3.04 7.20 -13.72
C SER A 163 -1.69 6.60 -13.38
N ALA A 164 -1.01 6.00 -14.35
CA ALA A 164 0.27 5.35 -14.12
C ALA A 164 1.29 5.81 -15.15
N ASP A 165 2.55 5.80 -14.74
CA ASP A 165 3.70 6.06 -15.59
C ASP A 165 4.73 4.98 -15.21
N VAL A 166 5.25 4.30 -16.22
CA VAL A 166 6.26 3.24 -16.03
C VAL A 166 7.55 3.80 -16.62
N ASP A 167 8.65 3.69 -15.87
CA ASP A 167 9.91 4.28 -16.30
C ASP A 167 10.35 3.73 -17.67
N ASP A 168 10.48 4.62 -18.66
CA ASP A 168 10.82 4.27 -20.05
C ASP A 168 12.16 3.53 -20.14
N ASP A 169 13.09 3.84 -19.23
CA ASP A 169 14.41 3.19 -19.17
C ASP A 169 14.30 1.70 -18.75
N GLU A 170 13.18 1.27 -18.16
CA GLU A 170 12.89 -0.11 -17.77
C GLU A 170 12.02 -0.86 -18.80
N LEU A 171 11.47 -0.17 -19.79
CA LEU A 171 10.59 -0.73 -20.80
C LEU A 171 11.39 -1.13 -22.05
N THR A 172 11.84 -2.39 -22.11
CA THR A 172 12.35 -2.94 -23.38
C THR A 172 11.25 -3.14 -24.43
N SER A 173 10.00 -3.31 -23.98
CA SER A 173 8.77 -3.31 -24.77
C SER A 173 7.56 -3.11 -23.84
N GLU A 174 6.79 -2.04 -24.04
CA GLU A 174 5.53 -1.77 -23.30
C GLU A 174 4.58 -2.98 -23.33
N GLU A 175 4.44 -3.59 -24.51
CA GLU A 175 3.52 -4.72 -24.72
C GLU A 175 3.95 -6.00 -24.02
N GLU A 176 5.17 -6.10 -23.50
CA GLU A 176 5.66 -7.29 -22.80
C GLU A 176 5.81 -7.09 -21.29
N HIS A 177 5.87 -5.84 -20.81
CA HIS A 177 6.12 -5.54 -19.41
C HIS A 177 4.93 -5.94 -18.50
N PRO A 178 5.12 -6.84 -17.51
CA PRO A 178 4.02 -7.40 -16.71
C PRO A 178 3.16 -6.35 -15.98
N LEU A 179 3.79 -5.30 -15.44
CA LEU A 179 3.08 -4.21 -14.76
C LEU A 179 2.19 -3.44 -15.76
N TYR A 180 2.73 -3.12 -16.93
CA TYR A 180 1.99 -2.37 -17.96
C TYR A 180 0.77 -3.15 -18.44
N LYS A 181 0.93 -4.45 -18.72
CA LYS A 181 -0.18 -5.33 -19.11
C LYS A 181 -1.33 -5.30 -18.10
N VAL A 182 -1.02 -5.43 -16.81
CA VAL A 182 -2.03 -5.41 -15.75
C VAL A 182 -2.68 -4.03 -15.62
N LEU A 183 -1.91 -2.94 -15.72
CA LEU A 183 -2.48 -1.60 -15.69
C LEU A 183 -3.43 -1.35 -16.88
N MET A 184 -3.09 -1.83 -18.08
CA MET A 184 -3.95 -1.70 -19.25
C MET A 184 -5.22 -2.55 -19.16
N GLU A 185 -5.12 -3.79 -18.66
CA GLU A 185 -6.27 -4.67 -18.40
C GLU A 185 -7.30 -4.00 -17.48
N TYR A 186 -6.83 -3.22 -16.50
CA TYR A 186 -7.65 -2.58 -15.48
C TYR A 186 -7.90 -1.08 -15.69
N SER A 187 -7.46 -0.50 -16.81
CA SER A 187 -7.55 0.94 -17.09
C SER A 187 -8.97 1.53 -17.04
N ASN A 188 -10.00 0.72 -17.30
CA ASN A 188 -11.39 1.17 -17.41
C ASN A 188 -12.24 0.83 -16.19
N GLY A 189 -12.57 1.86 -15.40
CA GLY A 189 -13.55 1.78 -14.31
C GLY A 189 -13.04 1.14 -13.02
N TRP A 190 -11.75 0.80 -12.93
CA TRP A 190 -11.13 0.27 -11.72
C TRP A 190 -10.26 1.32 -11.03
N CYS A 191 -10.31 1.32 -9.70
CA CYS A 191 -9.43 2.08 -8.84
C CYS A 191 -8.37 1.15 -8.25
N ILE A 192 -7.22 1.70 -7.87
CA ILE A 192 -6.18 0.99 -7.14
C ILE A 192 -6.30 1.34 -5.65
N GLU A 193 -6.32 0.30 -4.80
CA GLU A 193 -6.44 0.43 -3.36
C GLU A 193 -5.09 0.63 -2.68
N ARG A 194 -5.09 1.32 -1.52
CA ARG A 194 -3.89 1.67 -0.73
C ARG A 194 -3.04 0.50 -0.25
N GLY A 195 -3.59 -0.71 -0.23
CA GLY A 195 -2.85 -1.93 0.12
C GLY A 195 -2.00 -2.50 -1.02
N SER A 196 -1.83 -1.74 -2.10
CA SER A 196 -0.99 -2.08 -3.27
C SER A 196 0.44 -1.59 -3.08
N THR A 197 1.39 -2.25 -3.74
CA THR A 197 2.82 -2.03 -3.61
C THR A 197 3.52 -2.24 -4.95
N LEU A 198 4.47 -1.37 -5.27
CA LEU A 198 5.39 -1.53 -6.39
C LEU A 198 6.80 -1.85 -5.88
N CYS A 199 7.60 -2.55 -6.68
CA CYS A 199 8.96 -2.91 -6.33
C CYS A 199 9.96 -1.80 -6.65
N PHE A 200 10.94 -1.57 -5.76
CA PHE A 200 12.00 -0.59 -5.96
C PHE A 200 13.21 -1.11 -6.75
N TYR A 201 13.39 -2.42 -6.90
CA TYR A 201 14.58 -2.99 -7.56
C TYR A 201 14.29 -3.63 -8.93
N ASP A 202 13.04 -3.99 -9.22
CA ASP A 202 12.63 -4.57 -10.50
C ASP A 202 11.15 -4.26 -10.77
N SER A 203 10.88 -3.38 -11.74
CA SER A 203 9.55 -2.88 -12.09
C SER A 203 8.59 -3.98 -12.55
N ARG A 204 9.10 -5.15 -12.93
CA ARG A 204 8.27 -6.32 -13.27
C ARG A 204 7.55 -6.87 -12.06
N TYR A 205 8.04 -6.63 -10.84
CA TYR A 205 7.43 -7.14 -9.62
C TYR A 205 6.51 -6.11 -8.94
N PHE A 206 5.33 -6.56 -8.54
CA PHE A 206 4.30 -5.72 -7.94
C PHE A 206 3.23 -6.57 -7.24
N PHE A 207 2.43 -5.90 -6.42
CA PHE A 207 1.17 -6.41 -5.90
C PHE A 207 0.14 -5.28 -5.95
N LEU A 208 -0.90 -5.43 -6.77
CA LEU A 208 -1.95 -4.44 -6.98
C LEU A 208 -3.31 -5.00 -6.54
N LYS A 209 -4.08 -4.15 -5.86
CA LYS A 209 -5.46 -4.39 -5.45
C LYS A 209 -6.36 -3.46 -6.27
N PHE A 210 -7.16 -4.04 -7.15
CA PHE A 210 -8.13 -3.31 -7.97
C PHE A 210 -9.53 -3.43 -7.39
N LYS A 211 -10.26 -2.32 -7.38
CA LYS A 211 -11.65 -2.28 -6.91
C LYS A 211 -12.46 -1.33 -7.77
N ARG A 212 -13.69 -1.72 -8.12
CA ARG A 212 -14.63 -0.80 -8.78
C ARG A 212 -15.35 0.05 -7.74
N PRO A 213 -15.63 1.33 -8.02
CA PRO A 213 -16.41 2.17 -7.12
C PRO A 213 -17.76 1.52 -6.78
N GLY A 214 -18.09 1.45 -5.49
CA GLY A 214 -19.34 0.86 -5.00
C GLY A 214 -19.38 -0.67 -4.93
N GLU A 215 -18.40 -1.39 -5.48
CA GLU A 215 -18.32 -2.84 -5.36
C GLU A 215 -17.55 -3.25 -4.09
N SER A 216 -17.89 -4.40 -3.50
CA SER A 216 -17.16 -4.95 -2.35
C SER A 216 -16.01 -5.87 -2.75
N VAL A 217 -15.97 -6.29 -4.02
CA VAL A 217 -15.00 -7.26 -4.53
C VAL A 217 -13.71 -6.55 -4.89
N VAL A 218 -12.61 -7.06 -4.35
CA VAL A 218 -11.24 -6.62 -4.68
C VAL A 218 -10.58 -7.68 -5.55
N GLN A 219 -10.11 -7.28 -6.73
CA GLN A 219 -9.30 -8.11 -7.61
C GLN A 219 -7.82 -7.90 -7.30
N MET A 220 -7.16 -8.95 -6.85
CA MET A 220 -5.72 -8.90 -6.57
C MET A 220 -4.94 -9.39 -7.79
N ARG A 221 -3.89 -8.67 -8.17
CA ARG A 221 -2.97 -9.03 -9.27
C ARG A 221 -1.54 -8.82 -8.81
N TRP A 222 -0.67 -9.75 -9.14
CA TRP A 222 0.73 -9.65 -8.77
C TRP A 222 1.62 -10.36 -9.77
N ASN A 223 2.85 -9.88 -9.83
CA ASN A 223 3.97 -10.63 -10.36
C ASN A 223 5.05 -10.57 -9.28
N LEU A 224 5.42 -11.70 -8.71
CA LEU A 224 6.36 -11.77 -7.59
C LEU A 224 7.54 -12.67 -7.95
N PRO A 225 8.72 -12.46 -7.36
CA PRO A 225 9.81 -13.41 -7.43
C PRO A 225 9.35 -14.83 -7.02
N PRO A 226 9.90 -15.91 -7.61
CA PRO A 226 9.45 -17.28 -7.36
C PRO A 226 9.42 -17.68 -5.88
N ASN A 227 10.42 -17.27 -5.11
CA ASN A 227 10.51 -17.51 -3.66
C ASN A 227 9.37 -16.82 -2.88
N MET A 228 9.03 -15.58 -3.25
CA MET A 228 7.91 -14.84 -2.64
C MET A 228 6.56 -15.45 -3.03
N ASN A 229 6.39 -15.82 -4.30
CA ASN A 229 5.20 -16.50 -4.79
C ASN A 229 4.95 -17.83 -4.07
N ALA A 230 5.99 -18.65 -3.91
CA ALA A 230 5.90 -19.90 -3.16
C ALA A 230 5.49 -19.66 -1.71
N LYS A 231 6.06 -18.63 -1.06
CA LYS A 231 5.72 -18.30 0.33
C LYS A 231 4.29 -17.76 0.48
N LEU A 232 3.79 -16.98 -0.49
CA LEU A 232 2.38 -16.58 -0.51
C LEU A 232 1.46 -17.79 -0.64
N ALA A 233 1.77 -18.75 -1.51
CA ALA A 233 0.99 -19.98 -1.65
C ALA A 233 0.95 -20.80 -0.35
N GLU A 234 2.10 -20.96 0.32
CA GLU A 234 2.20 -21.61 1.63
C GLU A 234 1.33 -20.94 2.69
N LEU A 235 1.38 -19.60 2.79
CA LEU A 235 0.54 -18.86 3.74
C LEU A 235 -0.96 -18.97 3.43
N ARG A 236 -1.34 -19.06 2.15
CA ARG A 236 -2.73 -19.27 1.72
C ARG A 236 -3.23 -20.64 2.15
N GLU A 237 -2.44 -21.69 1.91
CA GLU A 237 -2.75 -23.06 2.32
C GLU A 237 -2.91 -23.16 3.85
N MET A 238 -2.02 -22.53 4.61
CA MET A 238 -2.11 -22.49 6.07
C MET A 238 -3.38 -21.79 6.56
N ALA A 239 -3.77 -20.68 5.94
CA ALA A 239 -4.95 -19.92 6.35
C ALA A 239 -6.29 -20.61 6.00
N GLU A 240 -6.28 -21.60 5.11
CA GLU A 240 -7.44 -22.43 4.81
C GLU A 240 -7.66 -23.54 5.86
N GLN A 241 -6.73 -23.74 6.80
CA GLN A 241 -6.89 -24.73 7.86
C GLN A 241 -8.03 -24.34 8.83
N PRO A 242 -8.83 -25.31 9.33
CA PRO A 242 -10.02 -25.02 10.14
C PRO A 242 -9.78 -24.16 11.38
N GLU A 243 -8.63 -24.35 12.03
CA GLU A 243 -8.22 -23.60 13.23
C GLU A 243 -8.08 -22.09 12.95
N GLU A 244 -7.60 -21.74 11.75
CA GLU A 244 -7.46 -20.36 11.30
C GLU A 244 -8.80 -19.75 10.86
N GLN A 245 -9.70 -20.58 10.32
CA GLN A 245 -11.04 -20.14 9.93
C GLN A 245 -11.91 -19.78 11.14
N ILE A 246 -11.84 -20.56 12.23
CA ILE A 246 -12.54 -20.26 13.50
C ILE A 246 -12.04 -18.92 14.06
N GLY A 247 -10.73 -18.76 14.14
CA GLY A 247 -10.12 -17.52 14.62
C GLY A 247 -10.35 -16.30 13.69
N ALA A 248 -10.66 -16.49 12.42
CA ALA A 248 -11.04 -15.40 11.51
C ALA A 248 -12.52 -15.00 11.69
N SER A 249 -13.41 -15.98 11.91
CA SER A 249 -14.84 -15.72 12.14
C SER A 249 -15.13 -14.97 13.45
N GLU A 250 -14.35 -15.18 14.51
CA GLU A 250 -14.47 -14.43 15.77
C GLU A 250 -14.07 -12.95 15.63
N VAL A 251 -13.14 -12.67 14.71
CA VAL A 251 -12.68 -11.30 14.38
C VAL A 251 -13.69 -10.57 13.47
N GLU A 252 -14.41 -11.31 12.61
CA GLU A 252 -15.51 -10.75 11.82
C GLU A 252 -16.79 -10.55 12.65
N SER A 253 -17.05 -11.37 13.67
CA SER A 253 -18.20 -11.18 14.56
C SER A 253 -18.04 -9.95 15.45
N SER A 254 -16.83 -9.70 16.00
CA SER A 254 -16.58 -8.51 16.81
C SER A 254 -16.72 -7.20 16.02
N ARG A 255 -16.45 -7.21 14.71
CA ARG A 255 -16.73 -6.06 13.81
C ARG A 255 -18.21 -5.71 13.72
N LYS A 256 -19.11 -6.70 13.75
CA LYS A 256 -20.56 -6.45 13.62
C LYS A 256 -21.18 -5.89 14.89
N ASP A 257 -20.60 -6.22 16.05
CA ASP A 257 -21.11 -5.78 17.34
C ASP A 257 -20.70 -4.32 17.66
N GLU A 258 -19.55 -3.85 17.17
CA GLU A 258 -19.11 -2.45 17.35
C GLU A 258 -19.89 -1.47 16.46
N ASP A 259 -20.22 -1.83 15.21
CA ASP A 259 -21.04 -1.03 14.30
C ASP A 259 -22.53 -1.00 14.69
N GLY A 260 -22.96 -1.84 15.63
CA GLY A 260 -24.34 -1.91 16.13
C GLY A 260 -24.66 -1.00 17.32
N SER A 261 -23.69 -0.28 17.89
CA SER A 261 -23.88 0.43 19.18
C SER A 261 -24.21 1.92 19.11
N TYR A 262 -24.47 2.48 17.92
CA TYR A 262 -25.02 3.84 17.77
C TYR A 262 -26.41 3.81 17.13
N ALA A 263 -27.37 3.24 17.85
CA ALA A 263 -28.79 3.48 17.63
C ALA A 263 -29.50 3.64 18.98
N CYS A 264 -29.34 4.81 19.59
CA CYS A 264 -30.30 5.47 20.48
C CYS A 264 -30.00 6.97 20.48
#